data_AF-A0A932P627-F1
#
_entry.id   AF-A0A932P627-F1
#
_cell.length_a   1.000
_cell.length_b   1.000
_cell.length_c   1.000
_cell.angle_alpha   90.00
_cell.angle_beta   90.00
_cell.angle_gamma   90.00
#
_symmetry.space_group_name_H-M   'P 1'
#
loop_
_entity.id
_entity.type
_entity.pdbx_description
1 polymer ?
#
loop_
_entity_poly.entity_id
_entity_poly.type
_entity_poly.pdbx_seq_one_letter_code
_entity_poly.pdbx_strand_id
1 'polypeptide(L)' 'MDTDDLEPRKKAASLRNLDPLSIDELGEYIAELEAEIVRVKADIAKKKAVKAGAEAFFKR' A
#
# COMPACT_ATOMS: atom_id res chain seq x y z
N MET A 1 -2.45 29.15 23.61
CA MET A 1 -1.69 29.11 22.35
C MET A 1 -1.81 27.68 21.84
N ASP A 2 -2.80 27.43 20.98
CA ASP A 2 -3.02 26.11 20.37
C ASP A 2 -1.94 25.87 19.32
N THR A 3 -0.94 25.07 19.68
CA THR A 3 0.19 24.72 18.82
C THR A 3 -0.10 23.53 17.90
N ASP A 4 -1.36 23.10 17.78
CA ASP A 4 -1.76 21.90 17.04
C ASP A 4 -2.04 22.12 15.55
N ASP A 5 -1.93 23.35 15.04
CA ASP A 5 -2.27 23.70 13.64
C ASP A 5 -1.06 23.74 12.68
N LEU A 6 0.07 23.15 13.05
CA LEU A 6 1.31 23.19 12.26
C LEU A 6 1.82 21.83 11.77
N GLU A 7 0.98 20.79 11.73
CA GLU A 7 1.35 19.60 10.96
C GLU A 7 1.21 19.90 9.46
N PRO A 8 2.31 19.92 8.68
CA PRO A 8 2.21 20.12 7.24
C PRO A 8 1.38 18.99 6.66
N ARG A 9 0.20 19.33 6.10
CA ARG A 9 -0.66 18.39 5.38
C ARG A 9 0.22 17.65 4.38
N LYS A 10 0.43 16.34 4.59
CA LYS A 10 1.24 15.50 3.71
C LYS A 10 0.70 15.68 2.30
N LYS A 11 1.48 16.32 1.43
CA LYS A 11 1.12 16.45 0.02
C LYS A 11 0.85 15.04 -0.50
N ALA A 12 -0.29 14.85 -1.15
CA ALA A 12 -0.59 13.58 -1.80
C ALA A 12 0.61 13.21 -2.70
N ALA A 13 1.07 11.97 -2.60
CA ALA A 13 2.15 11.49 -3.46
C ALA A 13 1.73 11.73 -4.91
N SER A 14 2.52 12.51 -5.64
CA SER A 14 2.25 12.79 -7.05
C SER A 14 2.30 11.47 -7.82
N LEU A 15 1.24 11.17 -8.56
CA LEU A 15 1.20 10.02 -9.46
C LEU A 15 2.32 10.14 -10.50
N ARG A 16 2.82 8.99 -10.97
CA ARG A 16 3.80 8.94 -12.06
C ARG A 16 3.18 9.61 -13.30
N ASN A 17 3.95 10.48 -13.96
CA ASN A 17 3.53 11.01 -15.26
C ASN A 17 3.60 9.90 -16.30
N LEU A 18 2.48 9.63 -16.97
CA LEU A 18 2.36 8.56 -17.97
C LEU A 18 2.50 9.08 -19.41
N ASP A 19 2.43 10.40 -19.63
CA ASP A 19 2.51 11.03 -20.95
C ASP A 19 3.74 10.61 -21.79
N PRO A 20 4.95 10.43 -21.23
CA PRO A 20 6.11 10.06 -22.04
C PRO A 20 6.21 8.55 -22.33
N LEU A 21 5.36 7.71 -21.74
CA LEU A 21 5.47 6.25 -21.86
C LEU A 21 4.78 5.74 -23.13
N SER A 22 5.45 4.83 -23.83
CA SER A 22 4.87 4.04 -24.91
C SER A 22 3.88 2.99 -24.39
N ILE A 23 3.11 2.36 -25.28
CA ILE A 23 2.16 1.30 -24.94
C ILE A 23 2.86 0.13 -24.25
N ASP A 24 4.03 -0.28 -24.75
CA ASP A 24 4.79 -1.39 -24.18
C ASP A 24 5.27 -1.06 -22.76
N GLU A 25 5.81 0.15 -22.55
CA GLU A 25 6.23 0.62 -21.22
C GLU A 25 5.05 0.75 -20.24
N LEU A 26 3.86 1.12 -20.70
CA LEU A 26 2.64 1.10 -19.89
C LEU A 26 2.26 -0.34 -19.50
N GLY A 27 2.42 -1.30 -20.42
CA GLY A 27 2.20 -2.71 -20.15
C GLY A 27 3.16 -3.26 -19.09
N GLU A 28 4.45 -2.92 -19.20
CA GLU A 28 5.46 -3.26 -18.19
C GLU A 28 5.13 -2.64 -16.83
N TYR A 29 4.76 -1.36 -16.82
CA TYR A 29 4.39 -0.68 -15.57
C TYR A 29 3.16 -1.29 -14.90
N ILE A 30 2.15 -1.72 -15.67
CA ILE A 30 1.01 -2.47 -15.15
C ILE A 30 1.48 -3.78 -14.52
N ALA A 31 2.32 -4.55 -15.21
CA ALA A 31 2.80 -5.83 -14.70
C ALA A 31 3.57 -5.68 -13.37
N GLU A 32 4.40 -4.64 -13.25
CA GLU A 32 5.09 -4.30 -11.99
C GLU A 32 4.12 -4.00 -10.85
N LEU A 33 3.11 -3.16 -11.11
CA LEU A 33 2.09 -2.80 -10.11
C LEU A 33 1.25 -4.00 -9.69
N GLU A 34 0.88 -4.87 -10.62
CA GLU A 34 0.13 -6.10 -10.32
C GLU A 34 0.95 -7.06 -9.45
N ALA A 35 2.24 -7.23 -9.75
CA ALA A 35 3.15 -8.02 -8.93
C ALA A 35 3.24 -7.47 -7.49
N GLU A 36 3.34 -6.14 -7.36
CA GLU A 36 3.35 -5.48 -6.05
C GLU A 36 2.02 -5.67 -5.30
N ILE A 37 0.87 -5.58 -5.99
CA ILE A 37 -0.44 -5.87 -5.40
C ILE A 37 -0.49 -7.29 -4.86
N VAL A 38 0.02 -8.28 -5.60
CA VAL A 38 0.07 -9.67 -5.16
C VAL A 38 0.93 -9.81 -3.89
N ARG A 39 2.11 -9.18 -3.87
CA ARG A 39 3.01 -9.18 -2.71
C ARG A 39 2.34 -8.60 -1.47
N VAL A 40 1.70 -7.45 -1.60
CA VAL A 40 1.00 -6.77 -0.50
C VAL A 40 -0.18 -7.61 0.00
N LYS A 41 -0.97 -8.21 -0.90
CA LYS A 41 -2.06 -9.13 -0.52
C LYS A 41 -1.54 -10.32 0.29
N ALA A 42 -0.42 -10.91 -0.10
CA ALA A 42 0.21 -12.01 0.64
C ALA A 42 0.62 -11.59 2.05
N ASP A 43 1.22 -10.41 2.21
CA ASP A 43 1.62 -9.90 3.53
C ASP A 43 0.42 -9.55 4.41
N ILE A 44 -0.66 -9.01 3.84
CA ILE A 44 -1.93 -8.81 4.54
C ILE A 44 -2.47 -10.14 5.06
N ALA A 45 -2.47 -11.19 4.22
CA ALA A 45 -2.95 -12.51 4.61
C ALA A 45 -2.14 -13.07 5.79
N LYS A 46 -0.81 -12.97 5.75
CA LYS A 46 0.07 -13.35 6.88
C LYS A 46 -0.29 -12.60 8.15
N LYS A 47 -0.44 -11.27 8.08
CA LYS A 47 -0.80 -10.43 9.25
C LYS A 47 -2.17 -10.80 9.82
N LYS A 48 -3.16 -11.10 8.98
CA LYS A 48 -4.49 -11.56 9.41
C LYS A 48 -4.42 -12.92 10.11
N ALA A 49 -3.61 -13.86 9.60
CA ALA A 49 -3.42 -15.16 10.23
C ALA A 49 -2.80 -15.03 11.64
N VAL A 50 -1.80 -14.17 11.80
CA VAL A 50 -1.19 -13.87 13.11
C VAL A 50 -2.23 -13.30 14.07
N LYS A 51 -3.04 -12.32 13.61
CA LYS A 51 -4.11 -11.73 14.43
C LYS A 51 -5.14 -12.78 14.86
N ALA A 52 -5.60 -13.62 13.94
CA ALA A 52 -6.58 -14.67 14.25
C ALA A 52 -6.03 -15.71 15.24
N GLY A 53 -4.75 -16.09 15.10
CA GLY A 53 -4.07 -16.98 16.04
C GLY A 53 -4.00 -16.38 17.46
N ALA A 54 -3.67 -15.08 17.56
CA ALA A 54 -3.67 -14.38 18.84
C ALA A 54 -5.08 -14.31 19.45
N GLU A 55 -6.10 -13.94 18.67
CA GLU A 55 -7.49 -13.89 19.16
C GLU A 55 -7.99 -15.26 19.66
N ALA A 56 -7.59 -16.35 19.00
CA ALA A 56 -7.93 -17.71 19.45
C ALA A 56 -7.19 -18.12 20.74
N PHE A 57 -5.98 -17.61 20.96
CA PHE A 57 -5.21 -17.85 22.18
C PHE A 57 -5.81 -17.11 23.39
N PHE A 58 -6.27 -15.86 23.22
CA PHE A 58 -6.83 -15.04 24.30
C PHE A 58 -8.32 -15.28 24.60
N LYS A 59 -9.05 -16.04 23.75
CA LYS A 59 -10.45 -16.43 23.97
C LYS A 59 -10.62 -17.81 24.63
N ARG A 60 -9.52 -18.46 25.03
CA ARG A 60 -9.52 -19.67 25.86
C ARG A 60 -9.32 -19.32 27.33
#